data_AF-A0A9E4G056-F1
#
_entry.id   AF-A0A9E4G056-F1
#
_cell.length_a   1.000
_cell.length_b   1.000
_cell.length_c   1.000
_cell.angle_alpha   90.00
_cell.angle_beta   90.00
_cell.angle_gamma   90.00
#
_symmetry.space_group_name_H-M   'P 1'
#
loop_
_entity.id
_entity.type
_entity.pdbx_description
1 polymer ?
#
loop_
_entity_poly.entity_id
_entity_poly.type
_entity_poly.pdbx_seq_one_letter_code
_entity_poly.pdbx_strand_id
1 'polypeptide(L)'
;MRAEDIKLYYGYNEWANNRILETAEKASPEQLTTPNALGWGDLRGMLTHTLSAERGWFSFLFERGVGDWLKPEDFADVAALRARWGEQNEITRQCLDTLEDADLTRVHSRERGGQRYDTVLWQALVHVVNHGTQHRSECAALLTGLGFSPGDLDLPLYLNEAGISSSGADSARRADMELLLRYNDWANERILATAERVTAEEFAEPNDFGWGSLNGALVHLMDAEYAWRVLLKDGEHVEWLQPEDFPDVAAIRARWADEREAFWGYLKSLSSDDLSATISYNGDAGLRFRALWHCLAHVVNHG
;
A
#
# COMPACT_ATOMS: atom_id res chain seq x y z
N MET A 1 -7.24 -6.27 14.12
CA MET A 1 -6.22 -7.11 13.50
C MET A 1 -5.82 -8.15 14.55
N ARG A 2 -5.33 -9.30 14.11
CA ARG A 2 -4.56 -10.26 14.91
C ARG A 2 -3.06 -10.03 14.70
N ALA A 3 -2.24 -10.56 15.59
CA ALA A 3 -0.78 -10.43 15.49
C ALA A 3 -0.26 -11.08 14.20
N GLU A 4 -0.85 -12.22 13.80
CA GLU A 4 -0.51 -12.89 12.54
C GLU A 4 -0.88 -12.06 11.30
N ASP A 5 -2.00 -11.33 11.31
CA ASP A 5 -2.36 -10.41 10.22
C ASP A 5 -1.28 -9.33 10.05
N ILE A 6 -0.79 -8.77 11.17
CA ILE A 6 0.29 -7.77 11.15
C ILE A 6 1.59 -8.39 10.61
N LYS A 7 1.95 -9.61 11.02
CA LYS A 7 3.13 -10.31 10.48
C LYS A 7 3.02 -10.52 8.97
N LEU A 8 1.84 -10.85 8.46
CA LEU A 8 1.58 -10.96 7.03
C LEU A 8 1.82 -9.61 6.31
N TYR A 9 1.26 -8.52 6.84
CA TYR A 9 1.50 -7.17 6.31
C TYR A 9 3.00 -6.81 6.27
N TYR A 10 3.77 -7.20 7.28
CA TYR A 10 5.21 -6.92 7.32
C TYR A 10 6.04 -7.87 6.46
N GLY A 11 5.60 -9.11 6.27
CA GLY A 11 6.18 -10.03 5.27
C GLY A 11 6.00 -9.48 3.86
N TYR A 12 4.81 -8.95 3.55
CA TYR A 12 4.54 -8.22 2.31
C TYR A 12 5.40 -6.95 2.20
N ASN A 13 5.46 -6.13 3.25
CA ASN A 13 6.25 -4.90 3.28
C ASN A 13 7.73 -5.16 2.97
N GLU A 14 8.32 -6.16 3.62
CA GLU A 14 9.70 -6.57 3.38
C GLU A 14 9.90 -7.06 1.94
N TRP A 15 9.03 -7.95 1.45
CA TRP A 15 9.12 -8.46 0.07
C TRP A 15 9.05 -7.31 -0.96
N ALA A 16 8.14 -6.36 -0.78
CA ALA A 16 7.97 -5.23 -1.68
C ALA A 16 9.16 -4.26 -1.60
N ASN A 17 9.72 -4.03 -0.41
CA ASN A 17 10.94 -3.24 -0.24
C ASN A 17 12.12 -3.90 -0.96
N ASN A 18 12.27 -5.22 -0.85
CA ASN A 18 13.34 -5.95 -1.51
C ASN A 18 13.23 -5.89 -3.04
N ARG A 19 12.02 -6.02 -3.60
CA ARG A 19 11.76 -5.81 -5.05
C ARG A 19 12.24 -4.45 -5.56
N ILE A 20 11.94 -3.39 -4.80
CA ILE A 20 12.39 -2.03 -5.11
C ILE A 20 13.92 -1.93 -5.01
N LEU A 21 14.52 -2.44 -3.94
CA LEU A 21 15.98 -2.42 -3.75
C LEU A 21 16.71 -3.23 -4.83
N GLU A 22 16.19 -4.38 -5.24
CA GLU A 22 16.71 -5.21 -6.34
C GLU A 22 16.66 -4.49 -7.68
N THR A 23 15.59 -3.72 -7.92
CA THR A 23 15.48 -2.92 -9.14
C THR A 23 16.41 -1.71 -9.09
N ALA A 24 16.54 -1.07 -7.92
CA ALA A 24 17.42 0.08 -7.71
C ALA A 24 18.91 -0.25 -7.87
N GLU A 25 19.34 -1.50 -7.66
CA GLU A 25 20.71 -1.94 -7.93
C GLU A 25 21.13 -1.80 -9.41
N LYS A 26 20.16 -1.65 -10.33
CA LYS A 26 20.42 -1.40 -11.76
C LYS A 26 20.80 0.06 -12.04
N ALA A 27 20.48 0.98 -11.13
CA ALA A 27 20.77 2.41 -11.28
C ALA A 27 22.24 2.70 -10.94
N SER A 28 22.87 3.58 -11.73
CA SER A 28 24.21 4.09 -11.41
C SER A 28 24.17 5.03 -10.20
N PRO A 29 25.32 5.29 -9.54
CA PRO A 29 25.40 6.26 -8.46
C PRO A 29 24.85 7.65 -8.83
N GLU A 30 25.09 8.10 -10.07
CA GLU A 30 24.57 9.37 -10.58
C GLU A 30 23.05 9.35 -10.77
N GLN A 31 22.49 8.22 -11.22
CA GLN A 31 21.05 8.04 -11.39
C GLN A 31 20.33 8.02 -10.02
N LEU A 32 20.93 7.43 -8.99
CA LEU A 32 20.37 7.40 -7.63
C LEU A 32 20.17 8.81 -7.04
N THR A 33 21.05 9.75 -7.39
CA THR A 33 21.03 11.13 -6.89
C THR A 33 20.50 12.13 -7.91
N THR A 34 19.86 11.66 -8.99
CA THR A 34 19.28 12.56 -9.99
C THR A 34 18.07 13.28 -9.38
N PRO A 35 18.06 14.63 -9.36
CA PRO A 35 16.95 15.39 -8.81
C PRO A 35 15.63 15.09 -9.54
N ASN A 36 14.54 14.99 -8.78
CA ASN A 36 13.20 14.83 -9.31
C ASN A 36 12.18 15.69 -8.54
N ALA A 37 10.94 15.73 -9.05
CA ALA A 37 9.85 16.50 -8.45
C ALA A 37 9.03 15.72 -7.40
N LEU A 38 9.29 14.42 -7.24
CA LEU A 38 8.65 13.59 -6.22
C LEU A 38 9.31 13.86 -4.85
N GLY A 39 8.74 13.25 -3.80
CA GLY A 39 9.22 13.44 -2.43
C GLY A 39 10.73 13.19 -2.28
N TRP A 40 11.34 13.84 -1.29
CA TRP A 40 12.72 13.55 -0.85
C TRP A 40 13.84 13.77 -1.90
N GLY A 41 13.54 14.45 -3.01
CA GLY A 41 14.50 15.07 -3.92
C GLY A 41 15.16 14.13 -4.92
N ASP A 42 15.53 12.91 -4.53
CA ASP A 42 16.12 11.89 -5.40
C ASP A 42 15.74 10.46 -4.94
N LEU A 43 16.08 9.44 -5.73
CA LEU A 43 15.75 8.04 -5.42
C LEU A 43 16.43 7.57 -4.12
N ARG A 44 17.69 7.96 -3.89
CA ARG A 44 18.40 7.65 -2.64
C ARG A 44 17.71 8.28 -1.43
N GLY A 45 17.25 9.51 -1.56
CA GLY A 45 16.49 10.25 -0.56
C GLY A 45 15.21 9.53 -0.19
N MET A 46 14.45 9.07 -1.19
CA MET A 46 13.21 8.33 -1.00
C MET A 46 13.43 7.00 -0.26
N LEU A 47 14.41 6.21 -0.70
CA LEU A 47 14.75 4.93 -0.07
C LEU A 47 15.22 5.12 1.38
N THR A 48 16.02 6.17 1.61
CA THR A 48 16.52 6.50 2.95
C THR A 48 15.40 6.97 3.87
N HIS A 49 14.51 7.84 3.40
CA HIS A 49 13.36 8.30 4.18
C HIS A 49 12.47 7.13 4.59
N THR A 50 12.13 6.25 3.65
CA THR A 50 11.25 5.11 3.91
C THR A 50 11.83 4.22 5.02
N LEU A 51 13.13 3.90 4.95
CA LEU A 51 13.85 3.16 6.00
C LEU A 51 13.85 3.90 7.35
N SER A 52 14.18 5.19 7.31
CA SER A 52 14.31 6.02 8.51
C SER A 52 12.98 6.17 9.23
N ALA A 53 11.87 6.29 8.47
CA ALA A 53 10.52 6.36 8.98
C ALA A 53 10.09 5.05 9.66
N GLU A 54 10.30 3.89 9.01
CA GLU A 54 10.00 2.58 9.62
C GLU A 54 10.77 2.42 10.94
N ARG A 55 12.08 2.68 10.91
CA ARG A 55 12.92 2.62 12.09
C ARG A 55 12.43 3.54 13.22
N GLY A 56 12.07 4.78 12.90
CA GLY A 56 11.55 5.74 13.87
C GLY A 56 10.26 5.27 14.53
N TRP A 57 9.34 4.66 13.75
CA TRP A 57 8.12 4.06 14.29
C TRP A 57 8.40 2.86 15.17
N PHE A 58 9.26 1.92 14.77
CA PHE A 58 9.61 0.77 15.61
C PHE A 58 10.32 1.17 16.90
N SER A 59 11.23 2.16 16.85
CA SER A 59 11.84 2.74 18.04
C SER A 59 10.80 3.30 19.01
N PHE A 60 9.77 3.97 18.51
CA PHE A 60 8.69 4.53 19.32
C PHE A 60 7.75 3.46 19.89
N LEU A 61 7.31 2.51 19.06
CA LEU A 61 6.28 1.52 19.41
C LEU A 61 6.83 0.38 20.28
N PHE A 62 8.12 0.08 20.19
CA PHE A 62 8.78 -1.01 20.95
C PHE A 62 9.85 -0.49 21.92
N GLU A 63 9.87 0.82 22.18
CA GLU A 63 10.75 1.47 23.17
C GLU A 63 12.24 1.15 22.99
N ARG A 64 12.68 0.89 21.75
CA ARG A 64 14.06 0.48 21.42
C ARG A 64 15.07 1.65 21.40
N GLY A 65 14.67 2.82 21.89
CA GLY A 65 15.45 4.06 21.84
C GLY A 65 15.37 4.73 20.46
N VAL A 66 15.27 6.07 20.46
CA VAL A 66 15.31 6.88 19.24
C VAL A 66 16.76 7.17 18.87
N GLY A 67 17.29 6.45 17.87
CA GLY A 67 18.55 6.85 17.22
C GLY A 67 18.31 8.00 16.23
N ASP A 68 19.39 8.60 15.73
CA ASP A 68 19.34 9.73 14.79
C ASP A 68 18.60 9.41 13.48
N TRP A 69 17.91 10.39 12.89
CA TRP A 69 17.37 10.23 11.56
C TRP A 69 18.49 9.91 10.57
N LEU A 70 18.31 8.82 9.82
CA LEU A 70 19.21 8.46 8.72
C LEU A 70 19.16 9.55 7.67
N LYS A 71 20.33 9.85 7.09
CA LYS A 71 20.48 10.85 6.04
C LYS A 71 20.92 10.18 4.74
N PRO A 72 20.50 10.67 3.57
CA PRO A 72 20.89 10.07 2.29
C PRO A 72 22.41 9.99 2.12
N GLU A 73 23.15 10.94 2.70
CA GLU A 73 24.62 10.98 2.66
C GLU A 73 25.30 9.87 3.48
N ASP A 74 24.56 9.19 4.36
CA ASP A 74 25.06 8.02 5.10
C ASP A 74 25.24 6.80 4.18
N PHE A 75 24.66 6.83 2.97
CA PHE A 75 24.66 5.71 2.04
C PHE A 75 25.33 6.09 0.72
N ALA A 76 26.45 5.43 0.42
CA ALA A 76 27.19 5.63 -0.82
C ALA A 76 26.49 5.01 -2.03
N ASP A 77 25.80 3.88 -1.83
CA ASP A 77 25.16 3.09 -2.89
C ASP A 77 23.96 2.29 -2.36
N VAL A 78 23.28 1.57 -3.26
CA VAL A 78 22.13 0.71 -2.92
C VAL A 78 22.54 -0.47 -2.03
N ALA A 79 23.77 -0.97 -2.15
CA ALA A 79 24.24 -2.08 -1.33
C ALA A 79 24.33 -1.70 0.16
N ALA A 80 24.82 -0.49 0.45
CA ALA A 80 24.82 0.08 1.80
C ALA A 80 23.39 0.26 2.35
N LEU A 81 22.47 0.76 1.52
CA LEU A 81 21.05 0.87 1.89
C LEU A 81 20.45 -0.52 2.17
N ARG A 82 20.70 -1.51 1.32
CA ARG A 82 20.19 -2.88 1.48
C ARG A 82 20.71 -3.52 2.76
N ALA A 83 22.00 -3.34 3.09
CA ALA A 83 22.56 -3.84 4.34
C ALA A 83 21.82 -3.25 5.55
N ARG A 84 21.58 -1.93 5.54
CA ARG A 84 20.86 -1.24 6.62
C ARG A 84 19.38 -1.63 6.70
N TRP A 85 18.73 -1.84 5.56
CA TRP A 85 17.38 -2.42 5.49
C TRP A 85 17.35 -3.83 6.10
N GLY A 86 18.33 -4.68 5.81
CA GLY A 86 18.41 -6.02 6.39
C GLY A 86 18.50 -6.01 7.92
N GLU A 87 19.29 -5.09 8.49
CA GLU A 87 19.34 -4.89 9.94
C GLU A 87 17.99 -4.44 10.51
N GLN A 88 17.29 -3.53 9.82
CA GLN A 88 15.98 -3.07 10.24
C GLN A 88 14.91 -4.16 10.11
N ASN A 89 14.94 -4.97 9.06
CA ASN A 89 14.01 -6.09 8.88
C ASN A 89 14.15 -7.10 10.01
N GLU A 90 15.38 -7.40 10.43
CA GLU A 90 15.63 -8.28 11.58
C GLU A 90 15.09 -7.70 12.89
N ILE A 91 15.30 -6.40 13.13
CA ILE A 91 14.71 -5.67 14.26
C ILE A 91 13.18 -5.75 14.22
N THR A 92 12.59 -5.51 13.05
CA THR A 92 11.15 -5.56 12.81
C THR A 92 10.60 -6.94 13.15
N ARG A 93 11.19 -8.02 12.63
CA ARG A 93 10.77 -9.40 12.95
C ARG A 93 10.84 -9.70 14.44
N GLN A 94 11.96 -9.39 15.09
CA GLN A 94 12.12 -9.58 16.54
C GLN A 94 11.03 -8.87 17.35
N CYS A 95 10.65 -7.66 16.95
CA CYS A 95 9.55 -6.93 17.60
C CYS A 95 8.21 -7.63 17.38
N LEU A 96 7.90 -8.03 16.14
CA LEU A 96 6.63 -8.67 15.79
C LEU A 96 6.48 -10.09 16.36
N ASP A 97 7.58 -10.82 16.58
CA ASP A 97 7.57 -12.14 17.20
C ASP A 97 7.15 -12.11 18.67
N THR A 98 7.25 -10.95 19.33
CA THR A 98 6.80 -10.76 20.71
C THR A 98 5.34 -10.34 20.83
N LEU A 99 4.66 -10.09 19.71
CA LEU A 99 3.36 -9.46 19.68
C LEU A 99 2.24 -10.48 19.94
N GLU A 100 1.38 -10.20 20.92
CA GLU A 100 0.14 -10.92 21.15
C GLU A 100 -1.07 -10.11 20.65
N ASP A 101 -2.19 -10.79 20.36
CA ASP A 101 -3.44 -10.14 19.91
C ASP A 101 -3.93 -9.05 20.89
N ALA A 102 -3.66 -9.21 22.19
CA ALA A 102 -4.03 -8.25 23.22
C ALA A 102 -3.24 -6.93 23.11
N ASP A 103 -1.97 -7.00 22.71
CA ASP A 103 -1.07 -5.85 22.60
C ASP A 103 -1.52 -4.87 21.52
N LEU A 104 -2.17 -5.36 20.47
CA LEU A 104 -2.56 -4.57 19.31
C LEU A 104 -3.42 -3.36 19.64
N THR A 105 -4.18 -3.42 20.74
CA THR A 105 -5.03 -2.31 21.21
C THR A 105 -4.33 -1.34 22.14
N ARG A 106 -3.05 -1.59 22.49
CA ARG A 106 -2.25 -0.71 23.34
C ARG A 106 -2.10 0.66 22.71
N VAL A 107 -2.29 1.70 23.52
CA VAL A 107 -2.12 3.10 23.11
C VAL A 107 -0.70 3.54 23.45
N HIS A 108 0.01 4.05 22.45
CA HIS A 108 1.29 4.72 22.59
C HIS A 108 1.08 6.24 22.54
N SER A 109 1.74 6.96 23.44
CA SER A 109 1.64 8.42 23.54
C SER A 109 3.00 9.08 23.33
N ARG A 110 3.04 10.16 22.55
CA ARG A 110 4.21 11.04 22.44
C ARG A 110 3.80 12.50 22.44
N GLU A 111 4.68 13.36 22.96
CA GLU A 111 4.50 14.80 22.86
C GLU A 111 5.39 15.38 21.76
N ARG A 112 4.83 16.25 20.92
CA ARG A 112 5.56 16.98 19.88
C ARG A 112 5.01 18.39 19.77
N GLY A 113 5.87 19.40 19.92
CA GLY A 113 5.47 20.80 19.83
C GLY A 113 4.43 21.21 20.89
N GLY A 114 4.47 20.61 22.08
CA GLY A 114 3.51 20.88 23.16
C GLY A 114 2.14 20.21 22.99
N GLN A 115 1.96 19.38 21.97
CA GLN A 115 0.74 18.59 21.76
C GLN A 115 1.00 17.10 22.01
N ARG A 116 0.08 16.45 22.71
CA ARG A 116 0.07 14.99 22.90
C ARG A 116 -0.58 14.31 21.69
N TYR A 117 0.07 13.26 21.21
CA TYR A 117 -0.39 12.39 20.14
C TYR A 117 -0.50 10.97 20.67
N ASP A 118 -1.71 10.44 20.65
CA ASP A 118 -2.00 9.05 21.03
C ASP A 118 -2.23 8.22 19.76
N THR A 119 -1.68 7.01 19.73
CA THR A 119 -1.83 6.12 18.58
C THR A 119 -1.99 4.68 19.06
N VAL A 120 -2.98 3.97 18.53
CA VAL A 120 -3.18 2.55 18.81
C VAL A 120 -2.14 1.74 18.03
N LEU A 121 -1.51 0.75 18.67
CA LEU A 121 -0.38 0.00 18.13
C LEU A 121 -0.66 -0.58 16.74
N TRP A 122 -1.77 -1.30 16.55
CA TRP A 122 -2.09 -1.88 15.25
C TRP A 122 -2.29 -0.83 14.15
N GLN A 123 -2.85 0.34 14.47
CA GLN A 123 -3.05 1.43 13.52
C GLN A 123 -1.71 2.01 13.06
N ALA A 124 -0.76 2.16 14.00
CA ALA A 124 0.58 2.62 13.69
C ALA A 124 1.33 1.62 12.79
N LEU A 125 1.23 0.33 13.09
CA LEU A 125 1.88 -0.75 12.34
C LEU A 125 1.35 -0.82 10.89
N VAL A 126 0.03 -0.75 10.71
CA VAL A 126 -0.58 -0.69 9.37
C VAL A 126 -0.22 0.60 8.64
N HIS A 127 -0.20 1.75 9.33
CA HIS A 127 0.23 3.01 8.76
C HIS A 127 1.65 2.94 8.19
N VAL A 128 2.59 2.28 8.88
CA VAL A 128 3.97 2.11 8.39
C VAL A 128 3.99 1.37 7.05
N VAL A 129 3.18 0.31 6.90
CA VAL A 129 3.10 -0.43 5.63
C VAL A 129 2.46 0.41 4.53
N ASN A 130 1.38 1.14 4.82
CA ASN A 130 0.73 2.03 3.83
C ASN A 130 1.64 3.19 3.41
N HIS A 131 2.36 3.79 4.36
CA HIS A 131 3.38 4.80 4.08
C HIS A 131 4.51 4.23 3.21
N GLY A 132 4.91 2.99 3.47
CA GLY A 132 5.82 2.25 2.61
C GLY A 132 5.27 2.08 1.19
N THR A 133 4.00 1.72 1.02
CA THR A 133 3.36 1.57 -0.30
C THR A 133 3.42 2.87 -1.10
N GLN A 134 3.05 4.01 -0.52
CA GLN A 134 3.15 5.30 -1.20
C GLN A 134 4.57 5.57 -1.74
N HIS A 135 5.59 5.47 -0.88
CA HIS A 135 6.96 5.77 -1.30
C HIS A 135 7.56 4.70 -2.22
N ARG A 136 7.14 3.44 -2.12
CA ARG A 136 7.50 2.41 -3.10
C ARG A 136 6.93 2.73 -4.48
N SER A 137 5.71 3.24 -4.59
CA SER A 137 5.13 3.66 -5.87
C SER A 137 5.90 4.85 -6.48
N GLU A 138 6.33 5.81 -5.67
CA GLU A 138 7.19 6.91 -6.12
C GLU A 138 8.57 6.40 -6.58
N CYS A 139 9.19 5.47 -5.85
CA CYS A 139 10.42 4.79 -6.27
C CYS A 139 10.22 4.02 -7.59
N ALA A 140 9.12 3.26 -7.71
CA ALA A 140 8.79 2.50 -8.91
C ALA A 140 8.64 3.41 -10.13
N ALA A 141 8.04 4.59 -9.94
CA ALA A 141 7.91 5.60 -10.99
C ALA A 141 9.29 6.10 -11.46
N LEU A 142 10.17 6.47 -10.53
CA LEU A 142 11.53 6.91 -10.86
C LEU A 142 12.32 5.81 -11.58
N LEU A 143 12.28 4.57 -11.07
CA LEU A 143 12.99 3.43 -11.65
C LEU A 143 12.47 3.09 -13.05
N THR A 144 11.16 3.16 -13.26
CA THR A 144 10.54 2.99 -14.59
C THR A 144 11.03 4.06 -15.56
N GLY A 145 11.10 5.32 -15.13
CA GLY A 145 11.66 6.42 -15.93
C GLY A 145 13.14 6.25 -16.29
N LEU A 146 13.89 5.48 -15.49
CA LEU A 146 15.27 5.08 -15.78
C LEU A 146 15.38 3.84 -16.69
N GLY A 147 14.25 3.26 -17.12
CA GLY A 147 14.19 2.07 -17.97
C GLY A 147 14.16 0.74 -17.19
N PHE A 148 13.95 0.78 -15.87
CA PHE A 148 13.93 -0.41 -15.01
C PHE A 148 12.64 -0.46 -14.18
N SER A 149 11.56 -1.04 -14.73
CA SER A 149 10.36 -1.26 -13.93
C SER A 149 10.59 -2.37 -12.88
N PRO A 150 10.14 -2.18 -11.61
CA PRO A 150 10.15 -3.25 -10.62
C PRO A 150 9.03 -4.28 -10.83
N GLY A 151 8.10 -4.03 -11.75
CA GLY A 151 6.92 -4.83 -11.96
C GLY A 151 5.85 -4.62 -10.88
N ASP A 152 4.93 -5.58 -10.81
CA ASP A 152 3.82 -5.58 -9.87
C ASP A 152 4.29 -5.78 -8.42
N LEU A 153 3.69 -5.03 -7.49
CA LEU A 153 3.96 -5.04 -6.06
C LEU A 153 2.69 -5.36 -5.25
N ASP A 154 1.66 -5.92 -5.87
CA ASP A 154 0.37 -6.18 -5.26
C ASP A 154 0.42 -7.27 -4.20
N LEU A 155 -0.36 -7.09 -3.13
CA LEU A 155 -0.48 -8.06 -2.04
C LEU A 155 -0.90 -9.47 -2.56
N PRO A 156 -1.89 -9.62 -3.47
CA PRO A 156 -2.20 -10.92 -4.06
C PRO A 156 -1.02 -11.61 -4.75
N LEU A 157 -0.13 -10.85 -5.42
CA LEU A 157 1.07 -11.39 -6.05
C LEU A 157 2.03 -11.94 -4.98
N TYR A 158 2.31 -11.16 -3.93
CA TYR A 158 3.09 -11.63 -2.79
C TYR A 158 2.53 -12.92 -2.19
N LEU A 159 1.21 -12.96 -1.93
CA LEU A 159 0.56 -14.15 -1.36
C LEU A 159 0.72 -15.38 -2.25
N ASN A 160 0.70 -15.20 -3.58
CA ASN A 160 0.94 -16.29 -4.54
C ASN A 160 2.38 -16.79 -4.44
N GLU A 161 3.36 -15.89 -4.51
CA GLU A 161 4.78 -16.25 -4.49
C GLU A 161 5.24 -16.85 -3.16
N ALA A 162 4.68 -16.35 -2.05
CA ALA A 162 4.93 -16.87 -0.72
C ALA A 162 4.20 -18.21 -0.45
N GLY A 163 3.34 -18.67 -1.37
CA GLY A 163 2.55 -19.88 -1.18
C GLY A 163 1.52 -19.78 -0.05
N ILE A 164 1.09 -18.56 0.30
CA ILE A 164 0.14 -18.31 1.38
C ILE A 164 -1.27 -18.50 0.83
N SER A 165 -1.82 -19.70 1.06
CA SER A 165 -3.25 -19.99 0.95
C SER A 165 -3.88 -19.96 2.34
N SER A 166 -4.90 -19.14 2.54
CA SER A 166 -5.56 -19.02 3.85
C SER A 166 -6.17 -20.36 4.28
N SER A 167 -5.89 -20.79 5.51
CA SER A 167 -6.56 -21.93 6.17
C SER A 167 -7.24 -21.44 7.46
N GLY A 168 -8.44 -20.85 7.33
CA GLY A 168 -9.44 -20.68 8.40
C GLY A 168 -9.05 -19.95 9.72
N ALA A 169 -7.81 -19.51 9.90
CA ALA A 169 -7.31 -18.94 11.16
C ALA A 169 -7.05 -17.43 11.12
N ASP A 170 -7.23 -16.78 9.98
CA ASP A 170 -7.03 -15.33 9.83
C ASP A 170 -8.36 -14.61 10.06
N SER A 171 -8.42 -13.65 11.00
CA SER A 171 -9.63 -12.82 11.18
C SER A 171 -9.29 -11.34 11.33
N ALA A 172 -9.42 -10.59 10.25
CA ALA A 172 -9.58 -9.15 10.36
C ALA A 172 -10.90 -8.84 11.09
N ARG A 173 -10.90 -7.88 12.02
CA ARG A 173 -12.16 -7.42 12.60
C ARG A 173 -12.81 -6.46 11.61
N ARG A 174 -14.14 -6.54 11.51
CA ARG A 174 -14.94 -5.61 10.69
C ARG A 174 -14.54 -4.15 10.88
N ALA A 175 -14.42 -3.70 12.14
CA ALA A 175 -14.09 -2.31 12.44
C ALA A 175 -12.73 -1.88 11.85
N ASP A 176 -11.78 -2.80 11.72
CA ASP A 176 -10.48 -2.50 11.13
C ASP A 176 -10.58 -2.34 9.61
N MET A 177 -11.37 -3.20 8.95
CA MET A 177 -11.65 -3.10 7.52
C MET A 177 -12.43 -1.82 7.20
N GLU A 178 -13.39 -1.45 8.05
CA GLU A 178 -14.09 -0.17 7.93
C GLU A 178 -13.13 1.02 8.07
N LEU A 179 -12.15 0.96 8.98
CA LEU A 179 -11.15 2.03 9.10
C LEU A 179 -10.30 2.14 7.83
N LEU A 180 -9.83 1.01 7.31
CA LEU A 180 -9.03 0.96 6.08
C LEU A 180 -9.78 1.51 4.87
N LEU A 181 -11.05 1.12 4.69
CA LEU A 181 -11.86 1.61 3.58
C LEU A 181 -12.23 3.10 3.74
N ARG A 182 -12.45 3.60 4.96
CA ARG A 182 -12.61 5.05 5.19
C ARG A 182 -11.35 5.83 4.84
N TYR A 183 -10.18 5.26 5.14
CA TYR A 183 -8.90 5.84 4.74
C TYR A 183 -8.77 5.87 3.22
N ASN A 184 -9.11 4.78 2.54
CA ASN A 184 -9.11 4.70 1.07
C ASN A 184 -10.02 5.77 0.45
N ASP A 185 -11.27 5.87 0.91
CA ASP A 185 -12.21 6.91 0.46
C ASP A 185 -11.63 8.31 0.63
N TRP A 186 -11.04 8.58 1.80
CA TRP A 186 -10.42 9.89 2.08
C TRP A 186 -9.22 10.16 1.16
N ALA A 187 -8.38 9.16 0.88
CA ALA A 187 -7.23 9.29 -0.01
C ALA A 187 -7.68 9.55 -1.45
N ASN A 188 -8.62 8.75 -1.96
CA ASN A 188 -9.20 8.92 -3.29
C ASN A 188 -9.82 10.31 -3.47
N GLU A 189 -10.57 10.78 -2.47
CA GLU A 189 -11.16 12.12 -2.51
C GLU A 189 -10.11 13.23 -2.58
N ARG A 190 -8.95 13.07 -1.93
CA ARG A 190 -7.84 14.02 -2.03
C ARG A 190 -7.19 14.02 -3.40
N ILE A 191 -7.04 12.83 -3.99
CA ILE A 191 -6.52 12.67 -5.36
C ILE A 191 -7.47 13.33 -6.34
N LEU A 192 -8.76 12.99 -6.31
CA LEU A 192 -9.80 13.57 -7.18
C LEU A 192 -9.89 15.10 -7.02
N ALA A 193 -9.86 15.62 -5.79
CA ALA A 193 -9.87 17.07 -5.55
C ALA A 193 -8.62 17.80 -6.07
N THR A 194 -7.50 17.07 -6.22
CA THR A 194 -6.29 17.62 -6.85
C THR A 194 -6.38 17.51 -8.38
N ALA A 195 -6.89 16.39 -8.90
CA ALA A 195 -7.09 16.16 -10.33
C ALA A 195 -8.08 17.15 -10.95
N GLU A 196 -9.07 17.65 -10.20
CA GLU A 196 -9.98 18.72 -10.66
C GLU A 196 -9.28 20.02 -11.07
N ARG A 197 -8.01 20.19 -10.71
CA ARG A 197 -7.22 21.37 -11.06
C ARG A 197 -6.52 21.25 -12.41
N VAL A 198 -6.50 20.06 -13.01
CA VAL A 198 -5.93 19.86 -14.35
C VAL A 198 -6.96 20.19 -15.42
N THR A 199 -6.49 20.67 -16.57
CA THR A 199 -7.35 20.90 -17.73
C THR A 199 -7.80 19.58 -18.35
N ALA A 200 -8.88 19.59 -19.13
CA ALA A 200 -9.33 18.38 -19.85
C ALA A 200 -8.29 17.85 -20.85
N GLU A 201 -7.44 18.74 -21.40
CA GLU A 201 -6.33 18.36 -22.28
C GLU A 201 -5.24 17.62 -21.50
N GLU A 202 -4.76 18.19 -20.38
CA GLU A 202 -3.76 17.54 -19.50
C GLU A 202 -4.30 16.23 -18.89
N PHE A 203 -5.60 16.18 -18.60
CA PHE A 203 -6.26 15.00 -18.05
C PHE A 203 -6.18 13.78 -18.99
N ALA A 204 -6.35 14.02 -20.29
CA ALA A 204 -6.33 13.00 -21.34
C ALA A 204 -4.96 12.87 -22.03
N GLU A 205 -3.98 13.68 -21.65
CA GLU A 205 -2.68 13.73 -22.31
C GLU A 205 -1.97 12.36 -22.23
N PRO A 206 -1.60 11.77 -23.39
CA PRO A 206 -0.88 10.51 -23.42
C PRO A 206 0.49 10.61 -22.74
N ASN A 207 0.87 9.59 -21.98
CA ASN A 207 2.20 9.45 -21.40
C ASN A 207 2.67 8.00 -21.41
N ASP A 208 3.97 7.80 -21.16
CA ASP A 208 4.60 6.46 -21.16
C ASP A 208 4.54 5.79 -19.78
N PHE A 209 3.69 6.27 -18.86
CA PHE A 209 3.66 5.82 -17.48
C PHE A 209 2.33 5.14 -17.11
N GLY A 210 2.42 3.94 -16.53
CA GLY A 210 1.28 3.21 -15.97
C GLY A 210 0.15 2.98 -16.98
N TRP A 211 -0.91 3.77 -16.87
CA TRP A 211 -2.17 3.65 -17.61
C TRP A 211 -2.32 4.66 -18.76
N GLY A 212 -1.20 5.21 -19.23
CA GLY A 212 -1.12 5.99 -20.46
C GLY A 212 -1.67 7.41 -20.37
N SER A 213 -2.36 7.81 -19.30
CA SER A 213 -2.82 9.17 -19.01
C SER A 213 -3.26 9.29 -17.54
N LEU A 214 -3.51 10.51 -17.05
CA LEU A 214 -4.14 10.70 -15.73
C LEU A 214 -5.56 10.11 -15.71
N ASN A 215 -6.33 10.30 -16.79
CA ASN A 215 -7.65 9.69 -16.97
C ASN A 215 -7.55 8.16 -16.83
N GLY A 216 -6.67 7.52 -17.60
CA GLY A 216 -6.48 6.07 -17.56
C GLY A 216 -6.13 5.56 -16.17
N ALA A 217 -5.26 6.27 -15.44
CA ALA A 217 -4.89 5.88 -14.08
C ALA A 217 -6.07 5.95 -13.10
N LEU A 218 -6.85 7.03 -13.14
CA LEU A 218 -8.01 7.19 -12.24
C LEU A 218 -9.15 6.22 -12.58
N VAL A 219 -9.40 5.96 -13.86
CA VAL A 219 -10.36 4.95 -14.29
C VAL A 219 -9.92 3.56 -13.84
N HIS A 220 -8.63 3.24 -13.94
CA HIS A 220 -8.12 1.95 -13.46
C HIS A 220 -8.30 1.77 -11.95
N LEU A 221 -8.02 2.78 -11.13
CA LEU A 221 -8.21 2.68 -9.68
C LEU A 221 -9.69 2.44 -9.32
N MET A 222 -10.60 3.17 -9.97
CA MET A 222 -12.05 2.96 -9.82
C MET A 222 -12.50 1.57 -10.34
N ASP A 223 -11.96 1.12 -11.46
CA ASP A 223 -12.23 -0.19 -12.06
C ASP A 223 -11.76 -1.32 -11.14
N ALA A 224 -10.59 -1.20 -10.52
CA ALA A 224 -10.09 -2.17 -9.57
C ALA A 224 -11.04 -2.34 -8.37
N GLU A 225 -11.52 -1.24 -7.77
CA GLU A 225 -12.52 -1.28 -6.70
C GLU A 225 -13.83 -1.95 -7.16
N TYR A 226 -14.31 -1.59 -8.35
CA TYR A 226 -15.52 -2.15 -8.95
C TYR A 226 -15.41 -3.65 -9.23
N ALA A 227 -14.38 -4.05 -9.95
CA ALA A 227 -14.14 -5.43 -10.34
C ALA A 227 -13.95 -6.33 -9.13
N TRP A 228 -13.16 -5.88 -8.13
CA TRP A 228 -13.04 -6.61 -6.88
C TRP A 228 -14.37 -6.70 -6.14
N ARG A 229 -15.15 -5.63 -6.00
CA ARG A 229 -16.45 -5.72 -5.31
C ARG A 229 -17.36 -6.74 -5.98
N VAL A 230 -17.50 -6.71 -7.30
CA VAL A 230 -18.35 -7.63 -8.05
C VAL A 230 -17.86 -9.07 -7.90
N LEU A 231 -16.55 -9.29 -8.01
CA LEU A 231 -15.97 -10.61 -7.80
C LEU A 231 -16.23 -11.14 -6.39
N LEU A 232 -16.02 -10.32 -5.37
CA LEU A 232 -16.16 -10.73 -3.98
C LEU A 232 -17.62 -10.95 -3.57
N LYS A 233 -18.54 -10.13 -4.09
CA LYS A 233 -19.96 -10.18 -3.74
C LYS A 233 -20.75 -11.19 -4.56
N ASP A 234 -20.51 -11.20 -5.87
CA ASP A 234 -21.35 -11.90 -6.85
C ASP A 234 -20.61 -13.10 -7.49
N GLY A 235 -19.29 -13.21 -7.31
CA GLY A 235 -18.48 -14.29 -7.88
C GLY A 235 -18.26 -14.15 -9.39
N GLU A 236 -18.52 -12.96 -9.93
CA GLU A 236 -18.50 -12.67 -11.37
C GLU A 236 -17.30 -11.81 -11.76
N HIS A 237 -16.87 -11.94 -13.02
CA HIS A 237 -15.92 -11.02 -13.64
C HIS A 237 -16.67 -10.00 -14.49
N VAL A 238 -16.17 -8.78 -14.51
CA VAL A 238 -16.73 -7.67 -15.29
C VAL A 238 -15.79 -7.27 -16.41
N GLU A 239 -16.35 -6.69 -17.46
CA GLU A 239 -15.56 -5.98 -18.47
C GLU A 239 -14.93 -4.73 -17.85
N TRP A 240 -13.72 -4.43 -18.30
CA TRP A 240 -12.93 -3.32 -17.77
C TRP A 240 -13.56 -2.00 -18.19
N LEU A 241 -13.67 -1.07 -17.25
CA LEU A 241 -14.08 0.30 -17.55
C LEU A 241 -13.06 0.94 -18.50
N GLN A 242 -13.56 1.64 -19.52
CA GLN A 242 -12.73 2.25 -20.55
C GLN A 242 -12.57 3.75 -20.29
N PRO A 243 -11.36 4.33 -20.36
CA PRO A 243 -11.14 5.75 -20.10
C PRO A 243 -11.97 6.70 -20.98
N GLU A 244 -12.33 6.27 -22.18
CA GLU A 244 -13.14 7.03 -23.13
C GLU A 244 -14.58 7.25 -22.65
N ASP A 245 -15.07 6.41 -21.74
CA ASP A 245 -16.40 6.56 -21.13
C ASP A 245 -16.43 7.66 -20.05
N PHE A 246 -15.27 8.16 -19.63
CA PHE A 246 -15.11 9.14 -18.55
C PHE A 246 -14.34 10.38 -19.04
N PRO A 247 -15.04 11.37 -19.64
CA PRO A 247 -14.39 12.49 -20.31
C PRO A 247 -13.72 13.49 -19.36
N ASP A 248 -14.07 13.48 -18.08
CA ASP A 248 -13.54 14.40 -17.07
C ASP A 248 -13.56 13.79 -15.65
N VAL A 249 -12.91 14.49 -14.71
CA VAL A 249 -12.83 14.09 -13.30
C VAL A 249 -14.22 14.03 -12.65
N ALA A 250 -15.19 14.84 -13.10
CA ALA A 250 -16.54 14.83 -12.54
C ALA A 250 -17.31 13.55 -12.89
N ALA A 251 -17.14 13.04 -14.12
CA ALA A 251 -17.69 11.76 -14.54
C ALA A 251 -17.11 10.59 -13.72
N ILE A 252 -15.80 10.57 -13.52
CA ILE A 252 -15.13 9.60 -12.63
C ILE A 252 -15.67 9.71 -11.21
N ARG A 253 -15.69 10.92 -10.63
CA ARG A 253 -16.17 11.17 -9.26
C ARG A 253 -17.60 10.68 -9.06
N ALA A 254 -18.49 10.90 -10.03
CA ALA A 254 -19.87 10.43 -9.96
C ALA A 254 -19.95 8.89 -9.95
N ARG A 255 -19.30 8.23 -10.91
CA ARG A 255 -19.29 6.75 -10.98
C ARG A 255 -18.62 6.12 -9.77
N TRP A 256 -17.58 6.74 -9.23
CA TRP A 256 -16.87 6.25 -8.05
C TRP A 256 -17.68 6.48 -6.77
N ALA A 257 -18.53 7.52 -6.71
CA ALA A 257 -19.47 7.68 -5.61
C ALA A 257 -20.51 6.54 -5.58
N ASP A 258 -21.04 6.15 -6.74
CA ASP A 258 -21.91 4.97 -6.86
C ASP A 258 -21.18 3.69 -6.43
N GLU A 259 -19.91 3.55 -6.84
CA GLU A 259 -19.08 2.42 -6.45
C GLU A 259 -18.88 2.35 -4.94
N ARG A 260 -18.54 3.49 -4.34
CA ARG A 260 -18.37 3.63 -2.90
C ARG A 260 -19.64 3.22 -2.16
N GLU A 261 -20.80 3.71 -2.57
CA GLU A 261 -22.08 3.33 -1.96
C GLU A 261 -22.30 1.81 -2.04
N ALA A 262 -22.09 1.21 -3.21
CA ALA A 262 -22.23 -0.23 -3.42
C ALA A 262 -21.24 -1.04 -2.56
N PHE A 263 -19.98 -0.61 -2.49
CA PHE A 263 -18.91 -1.26 -1.73
C PHE A 263 -19.19 -1.21 -0.22
N TRP A 264 -19.62 -0.06 0.29
CA TRP A 264 -20.05 0.06 1.68
C TRP A 264 -21.32 -0.74 1.98
N GLY A 265 -22.25 -0.84 1.02
CA GLY A 265 -23.41 -1.72 1.12
C GLY A 265 -23.00 -3.19 1.25
N TYR A 266 -22.07 -3.64 0.40
CA TYR A 266 -21.49 -4.98 0.50
C TYR A 266 -20.79 -5.21 1.84
N LEU A 267 -19.88 -4.32 2.25
CA LEU A 267 -19.16 -4.45 3.52
C LEU A 267 -20.12 -4.55 4.71
N LYS A 268 -21.21 -3.79 4.75
CA LYS A 268 -22.23 -3.85 5.81
C LYS A 268 -23.00 -5.17 5.84
N SER A 269 -23.12 -5.85 4.69
CA SER A 269 -23.82 -7.14 4.61
C SER A 269 -23.02 -8.32 5.18
N LEU A 270 -21.69 -8.20 5.26
CA LEU A 270 -20.81 -9.25 5.77
C LEU A 270 -20.97 -9.45 7.29
N SER A 271 -20.38 -10.48 7.85
CA SER A 271 -20.14 -10.69 9.28
C SER A 271 -18.63 -10.78 9.54
N SER A 272 -18.21 -10.86 10.80
CA SER A 272 -16.80 -11.12 11.12
C SER A 272 -16.35 -12.50 10.62
N ASP A 273 -17.25 -13.47 10.60
CA ASP A 273 -16.98 -14.82 10.10
C ASP A 273 -16.83 -14.79 8.57
N ASP A 274 -17.65 -14.02 7.86
CA ASP A 274 -17.53 -13.86 6.40
C ASP A 274 -16.20 -13.22 6.01
N LEU A 275 -15.73 -12.21 6.76
CA LEU A 275 -14.42 -11.58 6.52
C LEU A 275 -13.27 -12.58 6.63
N SER A 276 -13.42 -13.58 7.50
CA SER A 276 -12.43 -14.64 7.75
C SER A 276 -12.60 -15.83 6.80
N ALA A 277 -13.73 -15.90 6.09
CA ALA A 277 -14.05 -17.00 5.20
C ALA A 277 -13.09 -17.03 4.01
N THR A 278 -12.70 -18.24 3.62
CA THR A 278 -11.93 -18.44 2.39
C THR A 278 -12.89 -18.42 1.21
N ILE A 279 -12.67 -17.49 0.30
CA ILE A 279 -13.31 -17.42 -1.01
C ILE A 279 -12.44 -18.09 -2.06
N SER A 280 -13.06 -18.52 -3.15
CA SER A 280 -12.37 -19.02 -4.33
C SER A 280 -12.77 -18.24 -5.57
N TYR A 281 -11.80 -17.91 -6.40
CA TYR A 281 -12.03 -17.21 -7.66
C TYR A 281 -11.00 -17.62 -8.72
N ASN A 282 -11.33 -17.46 -9.99
CA ASN A 282 -10.40 -17.71 -11.08
C ASN A 282 -9.48 -16.50 -11.25
N GLY A 283 -8.16 -16.74 -11.29
CA GLY A 283 -7.19 -15.77 -11.77
C GLY A 283 -6.47 -16.29 -13.01
N ASP A 284 -5.59 -15.48 -13.58
CA ASP A 284 -4.88 -15.82 -14.83
C ASP A 284 -4.05 -17.11 -14.75
N ALA A 285 -3.61 -17.46 -13.54
CA ALA A 285 -2.83 -18.66 -13.25
C ALA A 285 -3.68 -19.85 -12.72
N GLY A 286 -5.01 -19.75 -12.78
CA GLY A 286 -5.95 -20.77 -12.32
C GLY A 286 -6.73 -20.38 -11.06
N LEU A 287 -7.36 -21.38 -10.43
CA LEU A 287 -8.21 -21.21 -9.25
C LEU A 287 -7.38 -20.78 -8.03
N ARG A 288 -7.80 -19.69 -7.38
CA ARG A 288 -7.16 -19.12 -6.19
C ARG A 288 -8.07 -19.29 -4.98
N PHE A 289 -7.47 -19.41 -3.80
CA PHE A 289 -8.17 -19.47 -2.51
C PHE A 289 -7.58 -18.40 -1.58
N ARG A 290 -8.43 -17.53 -1.03
CA ARG A 290 -8.02 -16.40 -0.19
C ARG A 290 -9.05 -16.10 0.89
N ALA A 291 -8.61 -15.66 2.06
CA ALA A 291 -9.49 -15.05 3.04
C ALA A 291 -10.08 -13.78 2.43
N LEU A 292 -11.38 -13.54 2.61
CA LEU A 292 -12.06 -12.38 2.05
C LEU A 292 -11.36 -11.07 2.44
N TRP A 293 -10.93 -10.95 3.70
CA TRP A 293 -10.24 -9.74 4.16
C TRP A 293 -8.90 -9.49 3.46
N HIS A 294 -8.18 -10.51 2.95
CA HIS A 294 -6.96 -10.30 2.16
C HIS A 294 -7.27 -9.55 0.86
N CYS A 295 -8.40 -9.86 0.23
CA CYS A 295 -8.84 -9.17 -0.98
C CYS A 295 -9.26 -7.73 -0.66
N LEU A 296 -9.98 -7.51 0.45
CA LEU A 296 -10.35 -6.16 0.90
C LEU A 296 -9.14 -5.31 1.25
N ALA A 297 -8.14 -5.90 1.92
CA ALA A 297 -6.86 -5.24 2.23
C ALA A 297 -6.09 -4.86 0.97
N HIS A 298 -6.10 -5.72 -0.06
CA HIS A 298 -5.50 -5.40 -1.35
C HIS A 298 -6.19 -4.22 -2.02
N VAL A 299 -7.52 -4.16 -2.05
CA VAL A 299 -8.25 -3.01 -2.62
C VAL A 299 -7.77 -1.69 -2.00
N VAL A 300 -7.54 -1.67 -0.68
CA VAL A 300 -7.05 -0.47 0.02
C VAL A 300 -5.57 -0.16 -0.26
N ASN A 301 -4.75 -1.18 -0.49
CA ASN A 301 -3.33 -1.00 -0.80
C ASN A 301 -3.06 -0.72 -2.28
N HIS A 302 -4.02 -1.01 -3.16
CA HIS A 302 -3.99 -0.75 -4.59
C HIS A 302 -4.40 0.67 -4.93
N GLY A 303 -5.37 1.20 -4.18
CA GLY A 303 -5.95 2.55 -4.30
C GLY A 303 -4.95 3.69 -4.15
#